data_AF-A0A8B8P185-F1
#
_entry.id   AF-A0A8B8P185-F1
#
_cell.length_a   1.000
_cell.length_b   1.000
_cell.length_c   1.000
_cell.angle_alpha   90.00
_cell.angle_beta   90.00
_cell.angle_gamma   90.00
#
_symmetry.space_group_name_H-M   'P 1'
#
loop_
_entity.id
_entity.type
_entity.pdbx_description
1 polymer ?
#
loop_
_entity_poly.entity_id
_entity_poly.type
_entity_poly.pdbx_seq_one_letter_code
_entity_poly.pdbx_strand_id
1 'polypeptide(L)'
;MVGLLVASPIFASLAKSINPFRLIGVGLSVWTLAAAGCGSSFSFWFIAICRMLVGVGEASFISLAAPFIDDNAPVTQKTVWLAMFYMCIPTGVALGYVYGGFVGDHFGWRYAFWGEAVLMFPFAVLGFVMKPLQLKGFAPVESKESVASIETAAIVGEDASSISPSKLLGNKGTGSEAYHEPSKRSGCLSRVWNEVGRFSKDMKALLVDQVFVVNVLGYIAYNFVIGAYSYWGPKAGYNIYHMSSADMMFGGLTIICGILGTLSGGFILDRMNATIPNAFKLLCGATFLGAVFCFTAFCLRSLYGFIALFALGELLVFATQAPVNYVCLHCVTPSLRPLSMAISTVAIHIFGDVPSSPLVGVFQDHVNNWRKTALVLTSIFFLAAGIWFIGIFLKSVDRFKEDSVTQAPTTEKANLKPLLDGNRNAVAGSVNEV
;
A
#
# COMPACT_ATOMS: atom_id res chain seq x y z
N MET A 1 -1.34 -14.41 0.38
CA MET A 1 -2.27 -13.63 -0.48
C MET A 1 -3.67 -13.52 0.09
N VAL A 2 -4.41 -14.60 0.35
CA VAL A 2 -5.81 -14.50 0.84
C VAL A 2 -5.99 -13.56 2.05
N GLY A 3 -5.19 -13.73 3.10
CA GLY A 3 -5.29 -12.87 4.29
C GLY A 3 -5.00 -11.40 4.00
N LEU A 4 -4.02 -11.12 3.14
CA LEU A 4 -3.68 -9.76 2.69
C LEU A 4 -4.84 -9.12 1.92
N LEU A 5 -5.43 -9.85 0.98
CA LEU A 5 -6.53 -9.37 0.15
C LEU A 5 -7.76 -8.98 0.98
N VAL A 6 -8.09 -9.79 1.98
CA VAL A 6 -9.25 -9.55 2.86
C VAL A 6 -8.96 -8.44 3.87
N ALA A 7 -7.76 -8.43 4.46
CA ALA A 7 -7.43 -7.53 5.55
C ALA A 7 -7.10 -6.10 5.08
N SER A 8 -6.57 -5.90 3.87
CA SER A 8 -6.10 -4.58 3.42
C SER A 8 -7.21 -3.51 3.43
N PRO A 9 -8.41 -3.75 2.87
CA PRO A 9 -9.49 -2.77 2.93
C PRO A 9 -9.99 -2.52 4.36
N ILE A 10 -9.93 -3.55 5.22
CA ILE A 10 -10.33 -3.47 6.63
C ILE A 10 -9.38 -2.56 7.40
N PHE A 11 -8.06 -2.78 7.29
CA PHE A 11 -7.05 -1.92 7.93
C PHE A 11 -7.12 -0.48 7.42
N ALA A 12 -7.30 -0.28 6.11
CA ALA A 12 -7.48 1.04 5.53
C ALA A 12 -8.73 1.77 6.06
N SER A 13 -9.84 1.04 6.25
CA SER A 13 -11.07 1.61 6.84
C SER A 13 -10.89 1.92 8.33
N LEU A 14 -10.26 1.02 9.09
CA LEU A 14 -10.00 1.21 10.52
C LEU A 14 -9.11 2.42 10.82
N ALA A 15 -8.21 2.78 9.90
CA ALA A 15 -7.37 3.97 10.03
C ALA A 15 -8.19 5.27 10.16
N LYS A 16 -9.48 5.27 9.75
CA LYS A 16 -10.42 6.39 9.96
C LYS A 16 -10.82 6.63 11.40
N SER A 17 -10.67 5.63 12.26
CA SER A 17 -11.17 5.66 13.64
C SER A 17 -10.12 5.29 14.68
N ILE A 18 -9.04 4.63 14.27
CA ILE A 18 -7.96 4.15 15.13
C ILE A 18 -6.65 4.74 14.63
N ASN A 19 -5.76 5.11 15.55
CA ASN A 19 -4.45 5.64 15.20
C ASN A 19 -3.67 4.66 14.29
N PRO A 20 -3.16 5.11 13.12
CA PRO A 20 -2.46 4.26 12.16
C PRO A 20 -1.25 3.50 12.71
N PHE A 21 -0.47 4.10 13.62
CA PHE A 21 0.71 3.42 14.20
C PHE A 21 0.32 2.26 15.10
N ARG A 22 -0.75 2.42 15.88
CA ARG A 22 -1.29 1.31 16.67
C ARG A 22 -1.83 0.19 15.78
N LEU A 23 -2.46 0.53 14.65
CA LEU A 23 -2.89 -0.47 13.66
C LEU A 23 -1.71 -1.23 13.05
N ILE A 24 -0.61 -0.54 12.72
CA ILE A 24 0.64 -1.18 12.30
C ILE A 24 1.17 -2.10 13.40
N GLY A 25 1.21 -1.65 14.66
CA GLY A 25 1.63 -2.48 15.79
C GLY A 25 0.79 -3.75 15.97
N VAL A 26 -0.53 -3.66 15.82
CA VAL A 26 -1.44 -4.82 15.82
C VAL A 26 -1.12 -5.76 14.66
N GLY A 27 -0.99 -5.24 13.44
CA GLY A 27 -0.66 -6.05 12.27
C GLY A 27 0.69 -6.74 12.38
N LEU A 28 1.74 -6.04 12.84
CA LEU A 28 3.06 -6.62 13.09
C LEU A 28 3.05 -7.66 14.21
N SER A 29 2.18 -7.51 15.21
CA SER A 29 2.00 -8.53 16.25
C SER A 29 1.36 -9.79 15.68
N VAL A 30 0.30 -9.65 14.87
CA VAL A 30 -0.33 -10.77 14.15
C VAL A 30 0.69 -11.46 13.24
N TRP A 31 1.48 -10.68 12.49
CA TRP A 31 2.55 -11.17 11.63
C TRP A 31 3.57 -11.99 12.43
N THR A 32 4.07 -11.45 13.54
CA THR A 32 5.11 -12.07 14.37
C THR A 32 4.64 -13.38 14.98
N LEU A 33 3.43 -13.40 15.55
CA LEU A 33 2.84 -14.61 16.13
C LEU A 33 2.55 -15.67 15.06
N ALA A 34 2.07 -15.24 13.90
CA ALA A 34 1.80 -16.15 12.79
C ALA A 34 3.09 -16.75 12.20
N ALA A 35 4.17 -15.97 12.09
CA ALA A 35 5.49 -16.46 11.68
C ALA A 35 6.05 -17.50 12.69
N ALA A 36 5.99 -17.21 13.99
CA ALA A 36 6.35 -18.19 15.03
C ALA A 36 5.49 -19.48 14.94
N GLY A 37 4.20 -19.32 14.60
CA GLY A 37 3.30 -20.42 14.26
C GLY A 37 3.79 -21.25 13.07
N CYS A 38 4.22 -20.63 11.97
CA CYS A 38 4.81 -21.35 10.84
C CYS A 38 6.01 -22.22 11.25
N GLY A 39 6.90 -21.68 12.11
CA GLY A 39 8.04 -22.42 12.66
C GLY A 39 7.63 -23.60 13.57
N SER A 40 6.49 -23.49 14.25
CA SER A 40 5.94 -24.51 15.16
C SER A 40 4.98 -25.50 14.49
N SER A 41 4.94 -25.51 13.16
CA SER A 41 3.89 -26.22 12.43
C SER A 41 4.01 -27.75 12.48
N PHE A 42 2.87 -28.39 12.77
CA PHE A 42 2.70 -29.84 12.88
C PHE A 42 1.89 -30.46 11.73
N SER A 43 1.28 -29.64 10.87
CA SER A 43 0.47 -30.09 9.72
C SER A 43 0.50 -29.04 8.61
N PHE A 44 0.28 -29.49 7.37
CA PHE A 44 0.16 -28.62 6.20
C PHE A 44 -0.90 -27.53 6.39
N TRP A 45 -2.09 -27.90 6.90
CA TRP A 45 -3.17 -26.92 7.10
C TRP A 45 -2.84 -25.90 8.18
N PHE A 46 -2.07 -26.30 9.20
CA PHE A 46 -1.63 -25.39 10.24
C PHE A 46 -0.69 -24.31 9.67
N ILE A 47 0.34 -24.70 8.91
CA ILE A 47 1.23 -23.73 8.27
C ILE A 47 0.48 -22.88 7.23
N ALA A 48 -0.49 -23.45 6.49
CA ALA A 48 -1.30 -22.70 5.54
C ALA A 48 -2.12 -21.58 6.22
N ILE A 49 -2.75 -21.88 7.36
CA ILE A 49 -3.49 -20.89 8.15
C ILE A 49 -2.54 -19.83 8.71
N CYS A 50 -1.39 -20.23 9.27
CA CYS A 50 -0.38 -19.29 9.75
C CYS A 50 0.10 -18.36 8.64
N ARG A 51 0.38 -18.87 7.43
CA ARG A 51 0.74 -18.02 6.27
C ARG A 51 -0.38 -17.09 5.82
N MET A 52 -1.64 -17.50 5.98
CA MET A 52 -2.78 -16.60 5.75
C MET A 52 -2.78 -15.46 6.77
N LEU A 53 -2.54 -15.74 8.05
CA LEU A 53 -2.45 -14.74 9.12
C LEU A 53 -1.25 -13.80 8.97
N VAL A 54 -0.11 -14.29 8.49
CA VAL A 54 1.04 -13.45 8.09
C VAL A 54 0.58 -12.37 7.10
N GLY A 55 -0.20 -12.75 6.08
CA GLY A 55 -0.77 -11.81 5.12
C GLY A 55 -1.73 -10.78 5.74
N VAL A 56 -2.46 -11.15 6.80
CA VAL A 56 -3.28 -10.20 7.57
C VAL A 56 -2.40 -9.14 8.23
N GLY A 57 -1.25 -9.54 8.77
CA GLY A 57 -0.29 -8.60 9.35
C GLY A 57 0.32 -7.65 8.32
N GLU A 58 0.73 -8.17 7.16
CA GLU A 58 1.30 -7.41 6.03
C GLU A 58 0.34 -6.32 5.51
N ALA A 59 -0.97 -6.62 5.51
CA ALA A 59 -2.01 -5.70 5.05
C ALA A 59 -2.02 -4.35 5.80
N SER A 60 -1.68 -4.36 7.08
CA SER A 60 -1.61 -3.12 7.88
C SER A 60 -0.48 -2.20 7.39
N PHE A 61 0.67 -2.78 7.05
CA PHE A 61 1.85 -2.03 6.67
C PHE A 61 1.74 -1.52 5.23
N ILE A 62 1.27 -2.37 4.31
CA ILE A 62 1.16 -2.02 2.89
C ILE A 62 0.19 -0.86 2.63
N SER A 63 -0.90 -0.79 3.41
CA SER A 63 -1.92 0.24 3.26
C SER A 63 -1.58 1.55 3.98
N LEU A 64 -0.73 1.53 5.01
CA LEU A 64 -0.49 2.71 5.87
C LEU A 64 0.91 3.32 5.72
N ALA A 65 1.92 2.55 5.32
CA ALA A 65 3.30 3.03 5.25
C ALA A 65 3.51 4.08 4.15
N ALA A 66 3.04 3.83 2.92
CA ALA A 66 3.22 4.77 1.81
C ALA A 66 2.48 6.11 2.02
N PRO A 67 1.20 6.15 2.48
CA PRO A 67 0.56 7.40 2.88
C PRO A 67 1.32 8.15 3.96
N PHE A 68 1.84 7.42 4.97
CA PHE A 68 2.63 8.03 6.04
C PHE A 68 3.91 8.68 5.51
N ILE A 69 4.64 7.98 4.64
CA ILE A 69 5.86 8.50 4.02
C ILE A 69 5.53 9.75 3.19
N ASP A 70 4.49 9.70 2.36
CA ASP A 70 4.10 10.85 1.53
C ASP A 70 3.65 12.06 2.37
N ASP A 71 3.02 11.83 3.52
CA ASP A 71 2.59 12.90 4.41
C ASP A 71 3.74 13.66 5.08
N ASN A 72 4.85 12.97 5.34
CA ASN A 72 6.00 13.46 6.11
C ASN A 72 7.22 13.80 5.26
N ALA A 73 7.31 13.27 4.05
CA ALA A 73 8.41 13.54 3.14
C ALA A 73 8.42 15.03 2.70
N PRO A 74 9.60 15.63 2.51
CA PRO A 74 9.72 16.97 1.94
C PRO A 74 9.02 17.04 0.58
N VAL A 75 8.29 18.12 0.31
CA VAL A 75 7.43 18.26 -0.89
C VAL A 75 8.19 18.00 -2.19
N THR A 76 9.47 18.38 -2.26
CA THR A 76 10.32 18.23 -3.45
C THR A 76 10.99 16.85 -3.57
N GLN A 77 10.81 15.96 -2.59
CA GLN A 77 11.51 14.67 -2.51
C GLN A 77 10.56 13.49 -2.22
N LYS A 78 9.24 13.70 -2.31
CA LYS A 78 8.23 12.69 -1.96
C LYS A 78 8.47 11.38 -2.68
N THR A 79 8.80 11.44 -3.97
CA THR A 79 8.90 10.23 -4.79
C THR A 79 10.22 9.48 -4.56
N VAL A 80 11.31 10.18 -4.20
CA VAL A 80 12.54 9.53 -3.70
C VAL A 80 12.29 8.81 -2.37
N TRP A 81 11.55 9.39 -1.43
CA TRP A 81 11.20 8.70 -0.17
C TRP A 81 10.33 7.47 -0.40
N LEU A 82 9.35 7.55 -1.31
CA LEU A 82 8.58 6.38 -1.75
C LEU A 82 9.49 5.35 -2.43
N ALA A 83 10.43 5.77 -3.28
CA ALA A 83 11.36 4.85 -3.94
C ALA A 83 12.27 4.13 -2.95
N MET A 84 12.80 4.84 -1.93
CA MET A 84 13.58 4.22 -0.85
C MET A 84 12.76 3.16 -0.11
N PHE A 85 11.47 3.39 0.08
CA PHE A 85 10.57 2.40 0.68
C PHE A 85 10.30 1.20 -0.24
N TYR A 86 9.97 1.43 -1.51
CA TYR A 86 9.66 0.32 -2.43
C TYR A 86 10.88 -0.49 -2.85
N MET A 87 12.10 0.06 -2.82
CA MET A 87 13.32 -0.72 -3.06
C MET A 87 13.58 -1.76 -1.95
N CYS A 88 12.96 -1.60 -0.77
CA CYS A 88 13.03 -2.60 0.29
C CYS A 88 12.38 -3.93 -0.12
N ILE A 89 11.45 -3.94 -1.09
CA ILE A 89 10.82 -5.16 -1.61
C ILE A 89 11.85 -6.06 -2.30
N PRO A 90 12.53 -5.64 -3.39
CA PRO A 90 13.55 -6.48 -4.03
C PRO A 90 14.74 -6.74 -3.11
N THR A 91 15.11 -5.79 -2.24
CA THR A 91 16.16 -5.99 -1.23
C THR A 91 15.79 -7.10 -0.24
N GLY A 92 14.55 -7.09 0.26
CA GLY A 92 14.04 -8.10 1.19
C GLY A 92 13.98 -9.48 0.55
N VAL A 93 13.55 -9.57 -0.71
CA VAL A 93 13.58 -10.83 -1.47
C VAL A 93 15.02 -11.36 -1.61
N ALA A 94 15.99 -10.49 -1.91
CA ALA A 94 17.40 -10.86 -1.99
C ALA A 94 17.92 -11.46 -0.68
N LEU A 95 17.72 -10.72 0.41
CA LEU A 95 18.16 -11.15 1.74
C LEU A 95 17.42 -12.41 2.19
N GLY A 96 16.14 -12.53 1.85
CA GLY A 96 15.31 -13.69 2.15
C GLY A 96 15.80 -14.98 1.48
N TYR A 97 16.21 -14.94 0.21
CA TYR A 97 16.78 -16.12 -0.47
C TYR A 97 18.09 -16.57 0.18
N VAL A 98 18.99 -15.63 0.49
CA VAL A 98 20.27 -15.94 1.14
C VAL A 98 20.03 -16.50 2.55
N TYR A 99 19.18 -15.83 3.33
CA TYR A 99 18.81 -16.25 4.68
C TYR A 99 18.13 -17.63 4.69
N GLY A 100 17.13 -17.83 3.82
CA GLY A 100 16.38 -19.07 3.72
C GLY A 100 17.25 -20.25 3.29
N GLY A 101 18.17 -20.05 2.34
CA GLY A 101 19.15 -21.07 1.94
C GLY A 101 20.09 -21.44 3.09
N PHE A 102 20.74 -20.44 3.69
CA PHE A 102 21.68 -20.66 4.79
C PHE A 102 21.03 -21.35 6.01
N VAL A 103 19.88 -20.85 6.46
CA VAL A 103 19.18 -21.42 7.62
C VAL A 103 18.59 -22.79 7.28
N GLY A 104 18.05 -22.96 6.06
CA GLY A 104 17.53 -24.22 5.57
C GLY A 104 18.57 -25.34 5.59
N ASP A 105 19.78 -25.06 5.12
CA ASP A 105 20.87 -26.04 5.00
C ASP A 105 21.51 -26.40 6.35
N HIS A 106 21.58 -25.47 7.30
CA HIS A 106 22.28 -25.68 8.58
C HIS A 106 21.39 -25.99 9.78
N PHE A 107 20.22 -25.36 9.88
CA PHE A 107 19.34 -25.46 11.05
C PHE A 107 17.98 -26.07 10.71
N GLY A 108 17.59 -26.05 9.43
CA GLY A 108 16.29 -26.51 8.94
C GLY A 108 15.29 -25.36 8.78
N TRP A 109 14.39 -25.52 7.81
CA TRP A 109 13.45 -24.48 7.37
C TRP A 109 12.57 -23.87 8.48
N ARG A 110 12.28 -24.62 9.55
CA ARG A 110 11.47 -24.12 10.68
C ARG A 110 12.14 -22.95 11.41
N TYR A 111 13.46 -22.97 11.53
CA TYR A 111 14.20 -21.90 12.21
C TYR A 111 14.22 -20.60 11.38
N ALA A 112 14.00 -20.68 10.06
CA ALA A 112 13.87 -19.48 9.23
C ALA A 112 12.69 -18.61 9.73
N PHE A 113 11.55 -19.25 9.99
CA PHE A 113 10.35 -18.59 10.52
C PHE A 113 10.50 -18.08 11.96
N TRP A 114 11.19 -18.84 12.81
CA TRP A 114 11.47 -18.39 14.18
C TRP A 114 12.39 -17.17 14.20
N GLY A 115 13.45 -17.15 13.39
CA GLY A 115 14.33 -16.00 13.28
C GLY A 115 13.60 -14.78 12.75
N GLU A 116 12.74 -14.93 11.74
CA GLU A 116 11.85 -13.88 11.24
C GLU A 116 10.97 -13.28 12.35
N ALA A 117 10.32 -14.13 13.16
CA ALA A 117 9.49 -13.69 14.27
C ALA A 117 10.29 -12.90 15.31
N VAL A 118 11.48 -13.38 15.69
CA VAL A 118 12.35 -12.70 16.64
C VAL A 118 12.80 -11.34 16.10
N LEU A 119 13.15 -11.25 14.81
CA LEU A 119 13.56 -10.00 14.18
C LEU A 119 12.43 -8.96 14.11
N MET A 120 11.18 -9.39 13.92
CA MET A 120 10.04 -8.46 13.87
C MET A 120 9.46 -8.07 15.23
N PHE A 121 9.73 -8.84 16.28
CA PHE A 121 9.19 -8.58 17.61
C PHE A 121 9.47 -7.16 18.14
N PRO A 122 10.69 -6.59 18.03
CA PRO A 122 10.95 -5.21 18.46
C PRO A 122 10.11 -4.17 17.71
N PHE A 123 9.87 -4.37 16.41
CA PHE A 123 9.07 -3.45 15.59
C PHE A 123 7.57 -3.56 15.93
N ALA A 124 7.09 -4.76 16.27
CA ALA A 124 5.74 -4.94 16.78
C ALA A 124 5.54 -4.16 18.10
N VAL A 125 6.50 -4.26 19.03
CA VAL A 125 6.48 -3.49 20.30
C VAL A 125 6.55 -1.98 20.03
N LEU A 126 7.43 -1.56 19.12
CA LEU A 126 7.59 -0.15 18.74
C LEU A 126 6.27 0.48 18.27
N GLY A 127 5.44 -0.27 17.55
CA GLY A 127 4.11 0.17 17.09
C GLY A 127 3.15 0.57 18.22
N PHE A 128 3.36 0.09 19.45
CA PHE A 128 2.58 0.47 20.63
C PHE A 128 3.24 1.53 21.51
N VAL A 129 4.58 1.58 21.51
CA VAL A 129 5.36 2.49 22.39
C VAL A 129 5.60 3.85 21.73
N MET A 130 5.69 3.91 20.41
CA MET A 130 5.87 5.18 19.70
C MET A 130 4.69 6.12 19.92
N LYS A 131 5.00 7.42 20.03
CA LYS A 131 3.96 8.46 20.08
C LYS A 131 3.05 8.33 18.86
N PRO A 132 1.72 8.42 19.02
CA PRO A 132 0.78 8.28 17.94
C PRO A 132 0.97 9.42 16.94
N LEU A 133 1.67 9.15 15.84
CA LEU A 133 1.77 10.07 14.72
C LEU A 133 0.48 9.97 13.90
N GLN A 134 -0.01 11.11 13.40
CA GLN A 134 -1.28 11.21 12.69
C GLN A 134 -1.04 11.25 11.18
N LEU A 135 -1.92 10.58 10.41
CA LEU A 135 -1.98 10.73 8.96
C LEU A 135 -2.81 11.97 8.61
N LYS A 136 -2.50 12.64 7.48
CA LYS A 136 -3.31 13.77 7.00
C LYS A 136 -4.70 13.29 6.58
N GLY A 137 -5.73 14.11 6.84
CA GLY A 137 -7.12 13.79 6.53
C GLY A 137 -7.87 13.02 7.61
N PHE A 138 -7.24 12.74 8.76
CA PHE A 138 -7.86 12.12 9.92
C PHE A 138 -7.96 13.13 11.07
N ALA A 139 -9.14 13.25 11.68
CA ALA A 139 -9.34 14.16 12.82
C ALA A 139 -8.56 13.67 14.06
N PRO A 140 -8.02 14.58 14.90
CA PRO A 140 -7.41 14.20 16.17
C PRO A 140 -8.43 13.46 17.05
N VAL A 141 -8.03 12.31 17.60
CA VAL A 141 -8.87 11.45 18.46
C VAL A 141 -9.44 12.23 19.67
N GLU A 142 -8.76 13.29 20.11
CA GLU A 142 -9.19 14.18 21.21
C GLU A 142 -10.47 14.98 20.93
N SER A 143 -10.85 15.17 19.66
CA SER A 143 -12.06 15.96 19.31
C SER A 143 -13.38 15.27 19.66
N LYS A 144 -13.39 13.95 19.90
CA LYS A 144 -14.62 13.23 20.28
C LYS A 144 -14.95 13.33 21.77
N GLU A 145 -13.94 13.46 22.64
CA GLU A 145 -14.18 13.65 24.08
C GLU A 145 -14.59 15.10 24.38
N SER A 146 -14.03 16.09 23.68
CA SER A 146 -14.40 17.49 23.86
C SER A 146 -15.83 17.79 23.38
N VAL A 147 -16.25 17.23 22.24
CA VAL A 147 -17.60 17.44 21.69
C VAL A 147 -18.66 16.72 22.52
N ALA A 148 -18.41 15.49 22.99
CA ALA A 148 -19.33 14.78 23.89
C ALA A 148 -19.47 15.48 25.25
N SER A 149 -18.40 16.12 25.74
CA SER A 149 -18.42 16.91 26.98
C SER A 149 -19.18 18.22 26.82
N ILE A 150 -19.11 18.86 25.65
CA ILE A 150 -19.86 20.09 25.33
C ILE A 150 -21.35 19.80 25.13
N GLU A 151 -21.70 18.70 24.48
CA GLU A 151 -23.09 18.28 24.24
C GLU A 151 -23.78 17.87 25.55
N THR A 152 -23.05 17.21 26.45
CA THR A 152 -23.54 16.88 27.81
C THR A 152 -23.70 18.14 28.69
N ALA A 153 -22.81 19.13 28.55
CA ALA A 153 -22.90 20.39 29.28
C ALA A 153 -24.03 21.31 28.78
N ALA A 154 -24.35 21.26 27.48
CA ALA A 154 -25.45 22.02 26.89
C ALA A 154 -26.83 21.48 27.34
N ILE A 155 -26.98 20.16 27.46
CA ILE A 155 -28.23 19.52 27.91
C ILE A 155 -28.52 19.79 29.40
N VAL A 156 -27.49 19.99 30.23
CA VAL A 156 -27.66 20.29 31.67
C VAL A 156 -27.97 21.78 31.92
N GLY A 157 -27.71 22.66 30.95
CA GLY A 157 -27.89 24.11 31.09
C GLY A 157 -29.30 24.65 30.79
N GLU A 158 -30.16 23.89 30.09
CA GLU A 158 -31.47 24.38 29.62
C GLU A 158 -32.66 24.02 30.54
N ASP A 159 -32.51 23.14 31.53
CA ASP A 159 -33.62 22.67 32.39
C ASP A 159 -33.81 23.44 33.72
N ALA A 160 -33.12 24.57 33.93
CA ALA A 160 -33.18 25.31 35.20
C ALA A 160 -34.12 26.54 35.22
N SER A 161 -34.94 26.77 34.19
CA SER A 161 -35.87 27.90 34.19
C SER A 161 -37.23 27.59 33.54
N SER A 162 -38.12 26.91 34.28
CA SER A 162 -39.56 27.21 34.30
C SER A 162 -40.33 26.25 35.23
N ILE A 163 -40.47 26.66 36.50
CA ILE A 163 -41.47 26.05 37.39
C ILE A 163 -42.79 26.80 37.21
N SER A 164 -43.86 26.07 36.89
CA SER A 164 -45.23 26.50 37.20
C SER A 164 -46.08 25.28 37.63
N PRO A 165 -46.75 25.35 38.79
CA PRO A 165 -47.46 24.20 39.36
C PRO A 165 -48.95 24.23 38.95
N SER A 166 -49.36 23.31 38.08
CA SER A 166 -50.79 22.99 37.96
C SER A 166 -51.02 21.61 37.35
N LYS A 167 -51.29 20.61 38.19
CA LYS A 167 -52.52 19.79 38.19
C LYS A 167 -52.33 18.54 39.04
N LEU A 168 -52.99 18.58 40.20
CA LEU A 168 -53.35 17.43 41.01
C LEU A 168 -54.41 16.56 40.30
N LEU A 169 -54.39 15.28 40.66
CA LEU A 169 -55.48 14.28 40.73
C LEU A 169 -55.98 13.65 39.42
N GLY A 170 -55.83 12.32 39.33
CA GLY A 170 -56.65 11.52 38.41
C GLY A 170 -56.20 10.09 38.12
N ASN A 171 -56.39 9.20 39.10
CA ASN A 171 -56.86 7.82 38.93
C ASN A 171 -55.88 6.65 38.71
N LYS A 172 -56.16 5.59 39.48
CA LYS A 172 -55.50 4.27 39.56
C LYS A 172 -55.92 3.35 38.41
N GLY A 173 -55.02 2.46 37.98
CA GLY A 173 -55.36 1.33 37.11
C GLY A 173 -54.16 0.44 36.77
N THR A 174 -53.97 -0.59 37.61
CA THR A 174 -53.37 -1.91 37.36
C THR A 174 -52.76 -2.24 35.98
N GLY A 175 -51.53 -2.73 35.97
CA GLY A 175 -50.97 -3.49 34.85
C GLY A 175 -49.44 -3.48 34.84
N SER A 176 -48.83 -4.60 35.22
CA SER A 176 -47.38 -4.81 35.16
C SER A 176 -46.89 -4.79 33.71
N GLU A 177 -46.37 -3.66 33.24
CA GLU A 177 -45.55 -3.61 32.02
C GLU A 177 -44.07 -3.65 32.42
N ALA A 178 -43.48 -4.82 32.20
CA ALA A 178 -42.03 -4.99 32.21
C ALA A 178 -41.43 -4.03 31.18
N TYR A 179 -40.59 -3.09 31.65
CA TYR A 179 -39.72 -2.32 30.79
C TYR A 179 -38.81 -3.27 30.02
N HIS A 180 -39.17 -3.55 28.77
CA HIS A 180 -38.25 -4.11 27.80
C HIS A 180 -37.23 -3.01 27.45
N GLU A 181 -36.02 -3.09 27.99
CA GLU A 181 -34.85 -2.40 27.43
C GLU A 181 -34.77 -2.72 25.93
N PRO A 182 -34.75 -1.73 25.02
CA PRO A 182 -34.49 -2.01 23.63
C PRO A 182 -33.04 -2.50 23.50
N SER A 183 -32.93 -3.71 22.96
CA SER A 183 -31.71 -4.53 22.90
C SER A 183 -30.45 -3.78 22.43
N LYS A 184 -29.35 -3.90 23.19
CA LYS A 184 -27.96 -3.56 22.75
C LYS A 184 -27.57 -4.20 21.40
N ARG A 185 -28.30 -5.23 20.96
CA ARG A 185 -28.05 -6.01 19.73
C ARG A 185 -28.46 -5.25 18.46
N SER A 186 -29.50 -4.40 18.50
CA SER A 186 -29.91 -3.61 17.32
C SER A 186 -28.92 -2.48 17.01
N GLY A 187 -28.31 -1.89 18.05
CA GLY A 187 -27.29 -0.85 17.91
C GLY A 187 -25.96 -1.35 17.31
N CYS A 188 -25.59 -2.61 17.55
CA CYS A 188 -24.40 -3.20 16.95
C CYS A 188 -24.56 -3.44 15.44
N LEU A 189 -25.72 -3.97 15.02
CA LEU A 189 -26.00 -4.22 13.61
C LEU A 189 -26.14 -2.92 12.80
N SER A 190 -26.80 -1.91 13.36
CA SER A 190 -26.92 -0.60 12.71
C SER A 190 -25.56 0.08 12.56
N ARG A 191 -24.67 -0.04 13.56
CA ARG A 191 -23.30 0.49 13.50
C ARG A 191 -22.47 -0.18 12.41
N VAL A 192 -22.52 -1.51 12.31
CA VAL A 192 -21.84 -2.27 11.25
C VAL A 192 -22.36 -1.86 9.87
N TRP A 193 -23.68 -1.77 9.71
CA TRP A 193 -24.28 -1.36 8.44
C TRP A 193 -23.86 0.07 8.03
N ASN A 194 -23.76 0.99 9.00
CA ASN A 194 -23.28 2.35 8.76
C ASN A 194 -21.80 2.42 8.36
N GLU A 195 -20.94 1.55 8.90
CA GLU A 195 -19.54 1.42 8.47
C GLU A 195 -19.46 0.84 7.05
N VAL A 196 -20.22 -0.21 6.75
CA VAL A 196 -20.29 -0.81 5.40
C VAL A 196 -20.80 0.22 4.38
N GLY A 197 -21.81 1.01 4.75
CA GLY A 197 -22.33 2.09 3.89
C GLY A 197 -21.30 3.19 3.62
N ARG A 198 -20.48 3.57 4.61
CA ARG A 198 -19.38 4.53 4.42
C ARG A 198 -18.28 3.95 3.53
N PHE A 199 -17.83 2.74 3.83
CA PHE A 199 -16.84 2.04 3.02
C PHE A 199 -17.30 1.90 1.55
N SER A 200 -18.57 1.58 1.32
CA SER A 200 -19.14 1.50 -0.04
C SER A 200 -19.08 2.85 -0.78
N LYS A 201 -19.36 3.96 -0.09
CA LYS A 201 -19.24 5.31 -0.67
C LYS A 201 -17.79 5.64 -1.02
N ASP A 202 -16.85 5.34 -0.13
CA ASP A 202 -15.41 5.56 -0.36
C ASP A 202 -14.89 4.72 -1.53
N MET A 203 -15.28 3.44 -1.58
CA MET A 203 -14.96 2.55 -2.69
C MET A 203 -15.51 3.09 -4.02
N LYS A 204 -16.77 3.55 -4.02
CA LYS A 204 -17.37 4.15 -5.21
C LYS A 204 -16.60 5.41 -5.65
N ALA A 205 -16.15 6.24 -4.71
CA ALA A 205 -15.36 7.43 -5.03
C ALA A 205 -14.05 7.06 -5.73
N LEU A 206 -13.35 6.02 -5.26
CA LEU A 206 -12.13 5.52 -5.90
C LEU A 206 -12.39 4.93 -7.28
N LEU A 207 -13.38 4.05 -7.42
CA LEU A 207 -13.66 3.32 -8.66
C LEU A 207 -14.30 4.19 -9.75
N VAL A 208 -14.76 5.40 -9.43
CA VAL A 208 -15.25 6.40 -10.40
C VAL A 208 -14.17 7.41 -10.76
N ASP A 209 -13.11 7.55 -9.95
CA ASP A 209 -12.00 8.43 -10.27
C ASP A 209 -11.20 7.90 -11.47
N GLN A 210 -11.23 8.64 -12.57
CA GLN A 210 -10.62 8.20 -13.83
C GLN A 210 -9.10 8.04 -13.73
N VAL A 211 -8.44 8.89 -12.94
CA VAL A 211 -6.98 8.84 -12.76
C VAL A 211 -6.61 7.58 -12.00
N PHE A 212 -7.32 7.29 -10.89
CA PHE A 212 -7.12 6.07 -10.12
C PHE A 212 -7.35 4.82 -10.97
N VAL A 213 -8.49 4.73 -11.67
CA VAL A 213 -8.84 3.56 -12.49
C VAL A 213 -7.82 3.30 -13.59
N VAL A 214 -7.43 4.34 -14.35
CA VAL A 214 -6.44 4.18 -15.43
C VAL A 214 -5.08 3.79 -14.86
N ASN A 215 -4.66 4.38 -13.73
CA ASN A 215 -3.40 4.02 -13.09
C ASN A 215 -3.38 2.54 -12.65
N VAL A 216 -4.46 2.08 -12.00
CA VAL A 216 -4.59 0.70 -11.51
C VAL A 216 -4.70 -0.29 -12.66
N LEU A 217 -5.42 0.02 -13.75
CA LEU A 217 -5.49 -0.86 -14.92
C LEU A 217 -4.11 -1.06 -15.58
N GLY A 218 -3.33 0.00 -15.73
CA GLY A 218 -1.95 -0.10 -16.20
C GLY A 218 -1.09 -0.93 -15.24
N TYR A 219 -1.29 -0.74 -13.94
CA TYR A 219 -0.56 -1.46 -12.91
C TYR A 219 -0.91 -2.96 -12.83
N ILE A 220 -2.16 -3.33 -13.12
CA ILE A 220 -2.59 -4.73 -13.25
C ILE A 220 -1.88 -5.39 -14.43
N ALA A 221 -1.92 -4.76 -15.62
CA ALA A 221 -1.26 -5.30 -16.80
C ALA A 221 0.26 -5.44 -16.60
N TYR A 222 0.87 -4.45 -15.96
CA TYR A 222 2.28 -4.49 -15.54
C TYR A 222 2.57 -5.67 -14.60
N ASN A 223 1.81 -5.83 -13.51
CA ASN A 223 2.06 -6.89 -12.52
C ASN A 223 1.72 -8.29 -13.04
N PHE A 224 0.81 -8.40 -14.01
CA PHE A 224 0.56 -9.66 -14.70
C PHE A 224 1.87 -10.23 -15.28
N VAL A 225 2.64 -9.38 -15.97
CA VAL A 225 3.92 -9.78 -16.59
C VAL A 225 4.98 -10.09 -15.54
N ILE A 226 5.14 -9.20 -14.54
CA ILE A 226 6.11 -9.41 -13.44
C ILE A 226 5.81 -10.70 -12.69
N GLY A 227 4.55 -10.95 -12.33
CA GLY A 227 4.12 -12.17 -11.64
C GLY A 227 4.42 -13.42 -12.44
N ALA A 228 4.12 -13.42 -13.74
CA ALA A 228 4.40 -14.57 -14.59
C ALA A 228 5.91 -14.82 -14.75
N TYR A 229 6.74 -13.76 -14.84
CA TYR A 229 8.20 -13.92 -14.89
C TYR A 229 8.80 -14.37 -13.57
N SER A 230 8.24 -13.96 -12.43
CA SER A 230 8.72 -14.43 -11.13
C SER A 230 8.65 -15.95 -10.98
N TYR A 231 7.70 -16.60 -11.67
CA TYR A 231 7.52 -18.05 -11.63
C TYR A 231 8.12 -18.76 -12.84
N TRP A 232 7.85 -18.28 -14.06
CA TRP A 232 8.24 -18.94 -15.30
C TRP A 232 9.52 -18.41 -15.94
N GLY A 233 10.03 -17.26 -15.50
CA GLY A 233 11.24 -16.62 -16.05
C GLY A 233 12.45 -17.55 -16.08
N PRO A 234 12.85 -18.15 -14.93
CA PRO A 234 13.96 -19.10 -14.90
C PRO A 234 13.76 -20.29 -15.83
N LYS A 235 12.55 -20.86 -15.87
CA LYS A 235 12.23 -21.99 -16.76
C LYS A 235 12.33 -21.59 -18.23
N ALA A 236 11.84 -20.43 -18.61
CA ALA A 236 11.98 -19.89 -19.96
C ALA A 236 13.46 -19.67 -20.30
N GLY A 237 14.24 -19.09 -19.39
CA GLY A 237 15.68 -18.89 -19.55
C GLY A 237 16.44 -20.20 -19.79
N TYR A 238 16.16 -21.23 -18.99
CA TYR A 238 16.73 -22.57 -19.17
C TYR A 238 16.41 -23.16 -20.54
N ASN A 239 15.14 -23.12 -20.96
CA ASN A 239 14.71 -23.75 -22.21
C ASN A 239 15.13 -22.98 -23.47
N ILE A 240 15.29 -21.65 -23.38
CA ILE A 240 15.63 -20.82 -24.53
C ILE A 240 17.15 -20.70 -24.71
N TYR A 241 17.91 -20.65 -23.61
CA TYR A 241 19.34 -20.32 -23.62
C TYR A 241 20.24 -21.37 -22.96
N HIS A 242 19.70 -22.50 -22.49
CA HIS A 242 20.45 -23.55 -21.79
C HIS A 242 21.22 -23.04 -20.55
N MET A 243 20.59 -22.10 -19.85
CA MET A 243 21.17 -21.43 -18.67
C MET A 243 21.20 -22.40 -17.47
N SER A 244 22.38 -22.83 -17.04
CA SER A 244 22.57 -23.84 -15.99
C SER A 244 22.11 -23.40 -14.59
N SER A 245 22.15 -22.10 -14.29
CA SER A 245 21.72 -21.53 -13.00
C SER A 245 20.68 -20.43 -13.20
N ALA A 246 19.60 -20.76 -13.92
CA ALA A 246 18.63 -19.77 -14.36
C ALA A 246 17.93 -19.02 -13.21
N ASP A 247 17.59 -19.71 -12.13
CA ASP A 247 16.98 -19.09 -10.95
C ASP A 247 17.89 -18.04 -10.31
N MET A 248 19.19 -18.35 -10.19
CA MET A 248 20.17 -17.43 -9.62
C MET A 248 20.42 -16.22 -10.53
N MET A 249 20.42 -16.41 -11.85
CA MET A 249 20.60 -15.31 -12.81
C MET A 249 19.40 -14.38 -12.86
N PHE A 250 18.19 -14.92 -13.02
CA PHE A 250 16.97 -14.11 -13.02
C PHE A 250 16.78 -13.42 -11.66
N GLY A 251 16.94 -14.15 -10.55
CA GLY A 251 16.89 -13.58 -9.21
C GLY A 251 17.91 -12.46 -9.02
N GLY A 252 19.18 -12.70 -9.39
CA GLY A 252 20.26 -11.72 -9.26
C GLY A 252 20.03 -10.45 -10.10
N LEU A 253 19.57 -10.61 -11.35
CA LEU A 253 19.19 -9.49 -12.22
C LEU A 253 18.05 -8.68 -11.60
N THR A 254 16.96 -9.35 -11.21
CA THR A 254 15.79 -8.71 -10.62
C THR A 254 16.12 -7.97 -9.33
N ILE A 255 17.07 -8.45 -8.53
CA ILE A 255 17.51 -7.76 -7.31
C ILE A 255 18.25 -6.46 -7.68
N ILE A 256 19.27 -6.54 -8.54
CA ILE A 256 20.10 -5.40 -8.92
C ILE A 256 19.26 -4.35 -9.67
N CYS A 257 18.55 -4.79 -10.71
CA CYS A 257 17.70 -3.93 -11.52
C CYS A 257 16.48 -3.44 -10.72
N GLY A 258 15.94 -4.26 -9.81
CA GLY A 258 14.84 -3.89 -8.94
C GLY A 258 15.18 -2.75 -8.00
N ILE A 259 16.33 -2.83 -7.33
CA ILE A 259 16.81 -1.79 -6.41
C ILE A 259 17.15 -0.52 -7.18
N LEU A 260 18.02 -0.62 -8.19
CA LEU A 260 18.50 0.55 -8.95
C LEU A 260 17.37 1.20 -9.77
N GLY A 261 16.53 0.39 -10.41
CA GLY A 261 15.38 0.84 -11.17
C GLY A 261 14.41 1.60 -10.28
N THR A 262 13.97 1.00 -9.17
CA THR A 262 13.01 1.63 -8.23
C THR A 262 13.52 2.99 -7.73
N LEU A 263 14.79 3.07 -7.30
CA LEU A 263 15.41 4.31 -6.85
C LEU A 263 15.48 5.36 -7.97
N SER A 264 15.89 4.96 -9.18
CA SER A 264 15.99 5.87 -10.32
C SER A 264 14.62 6.48 -10.69
N GLY A 265 13.55 5.70 -10.60
CA GLY A 265 12.19 6.13 -10.88
C GLY A 265 11.71 7.29 -10.00
N GLY A 266 11.90 7.17 -8.68
CA GLY A 266 11.58 8.25 -7.75
C GLY A 266 12.44 9.49 -8.01
N PHE A 267 13.74 9.31 -8.19
CA PHE A 267 14.63 10.43 -8.44
C PHE A 267 14.34 11.21 -9.73
N ILE A 268 14.00 10.48 -10.80
CA ILE A 268 13.60 11.08 -12.08
C ILE A 268 12.28 11.83 -11.92
N LEU A 269 11.30 11.27 -11.22
CA LEU A 269 10.00 11.93 -11.05
C LEU A 269 10.10 13.23 -10.23
N ASP A 270 10.86 13.24 -9.14
CA ASP A 270 11.10 14.47 -8.37
C ASP A 270 11.80 15.54 -9.24
N ARG A 271 12.76 15.13 -10.09
CA ARG A 271 13.41 16.05 -11.04
C ARG A 271 12.52 16.56 -12.16
N MET A 272 11.54 15.77 -12.56
CA MET A 272 10.51 16.18 -13.52
C MET A 272 9.46 17.12 -12.90
N ASN A 273 9.61 17.50 -11.62
CA ASN A 273 8.57 18.10 -10.80
C ASN A 273 7.40 17.12 -10.63
N ALA A 274 7.36 16.45 -9.47
CA ALA A 274 6.40 15.40 -9.16
C ALA A 274 4.96 15.93 -9.30
N THR A 275 4.29 15.52 -10.39
CA THR A 275 2.90 15.84 -10.71
C THR A 275 2.28 14.62 -11.36
N ILE A 276 0.95 14.45 -11.27
CA ILE A 276 0.25 13.30 -11.86
C ILE A 276 0.55 13.14 -13.37
N PRO A 277 0.51 14.21 -14.20
CA PRO A 277 0.83 14.07 -15.62
C PRO A 277 2.29 13.64 -15.87
N ASN A 278 3.25 14.16 -15.09
CA ASN A 278 4.66 13.78 -15.24
C ASN A 278 4.92 12.35 -14.74
N ALA A 279 4.20 11.90 -13.72
CA ALA A 279 4.22 10.51 -13.29
C ALA A 279 3.71 9.59 -14.41
N PHE A 280 2.59 9.91 -15.07
CA PHE A 280 2.11 9.14 -16.23
C PHE A 280 3.07 9.15 -17.42
N LYS A 281 3.72 10.30 -17.71
CA LYS A 281 4.76 10.36 -18.76
C LYS A 281 5.90 9.40 -18.45
N LEU A 282 6.37 9.38 -17.21
CA LEU A 282 7.44 8.47 -16.78
C LEU A 282 6.98 7.00 -16.81
N LEU A 283 5.79 6.71 -16.29
CA LEU A 283 5.20 5.37 -16.33
C LEU A 283 5.09 4.83 -17.76
N CYS A 284 4.50 5.61 -18.67
CA CYS A 284 4.37 5.24 -20.07
C CYS A 284 5.75 5.07 -20.73
N GLY A 285 6.63 6.07 -20.62
CA GLY A 285 7.92 6.08 -21.30
C GLY A 285 8.85 4.98 -20.83
N ALA A 286 9.01 4.81 -19.51
CA ALA A 286 9.86 3.78 -18.93
C ALA A 286 9.34 2.38 -19.25
N THR A 287 8.03 2.14 -19.16
CA THR A 287 7.44 0.84 -19.46
C THR A 287 7.50 0.50 -20.94
N PHE A 288 7.23 1.46 -21.83
CA PHE A 288 7.35 1.24 -23.27
C PHE A 288 8.79 0.89 -23.67
N LEU A 289 9.75 1.70 -23.23
CA LEU A 289 11.15 1.46 -23.54
C LEU A 289 11.67 0.16 -22.89
N GLY A 290 11.27 -0.09 -21.65
CA GLY A 290 11.54 -1.35 -20.95
C GLY A 290 10.97 -2.57 -21.68
N ALA A 291 9.74 -2.46 -22.20
CA ALA A 291 9.12 -3.48 -23.03
C ALA A 291 9.91 -3.73 -24.32
N VAL A 292 10.36 -2.68 -25.01
CA VAL A 292 11.21 -2.80 -26.21
C VAL A 292 12.48 -3.59 -25.89
N PHE A 293 13.17 -3.26 -24.80
CA PHE A 293 14.40 -3.95 -24.41
C PHE A 293 14.14 -5.41 -24.00
N CYS A 294 13.15 -5.68 -23.16
CA CYS A 294 12.78 -7.04 -22.77
C CYS A 294 12.35 -7.89 -23.97
N PHE A 295 11.52 -7.33 -24.86
CA PHE A 295 11.03 -8.05 -26.03
C PHE A 295 12.19 -8.36 -26.98
N THR A 296 13.06 -7.38 -27.23
CA THR A 296 14.26 -7.56 -28.04
C THR A 296 15.21 -8.58 -27.42
N ALA A 297 15.36 -8.60 -26.09
CA ALA A 297 16.16 -9.58 -25.39
C ALA A 297 15.68 -11.01 -25.73
N PHE A 298 14.37 -11.26 -25.68
CA PHE A 298 13.78 -12.55 -26.06
C PHE A 298 13.76 -12.83 -27.58
N CYS A 299 14.20 -11.90 -28.42
CA CYS A 299 14.48 -12.15 -29.85
C CYS A 299 15.93 -12.59 -30.10
N LEU A 300 16.86 -12.26 -29.19
CA LEU A 300 18.27 -12.61 -29.35
C LEU A 300 18.52 -14.10 -29.11
N ARG A 301 19.45 -14.68 -29.87
CA ARG A 301 19.93 -16.06 -29.65
C ARG A 301 21.08 -16.13 -28.63
N SER A 302 21.83 -15.04 -28.49
CA SER A 302 22.97 -14.94 -27.57
C SER A 302 22.49 -14.74 -26.13
N LEU A 303 22.98 -15.59 -25.22
CA LEU A 303 22.73 -15.49 -23.78
C LEU A 303 23.21 -14.14 -23.21
N TYR A 304 24.43 -13.71 -23.56
CA TYR A 304 24.98 -12.44 -23.07
C TYR A 304 24.21 -11.24 -23.61
N GLY A 305 23.77 -11.31 -24.87
CA GLY A 305 22.90 -10.29 -25.46
C GLY A 305 21.53 -10.22 -24.78
N PHE A 306 20.94 -11.38 -24.47
CA PHE A 306 19.72 -11.48 -23.67
C PHE A 306 19.91 -10.82 -22.30
N ILE A 307 20.95 -11.20 -21.55
CA ILE A 307 21.21 -10.67 -20.20
C ILE A 307 21.34 -9.14 -20.23
N ALA A 308 22.13 -8.60 -21.16
CA ALA A 308 22.38 -7.16 -21.24
C ALA A 308 21.09 -6.36 -21.53
N LEU A 309 20.30 -6.77 -22.54
CA LEU A 309 19.06 -6.08 -22.88
C LEU A 309 17.95 -6.31 -21.85
N PHE A 310 17.86 -7.52 -21.31
CA PHE A 310 16.87 -7.86 -20.29
C PHE A 310 17.14 -7.07 -19.01
N ALA A 311 18.40 -6.93 -18.58
CA ALA A 311 18.78 -6.09 -17.44
C ALA A 311 18.37 -4.62 -17.64
N LEU A 312 18.62 -4.05 -18.82
CA LEU A 312 18.22 -2.68 -19.13
C LEU A 312 16.70 -2.52 -19.16
N GLY A 313 15.99 -3.50 -19.73
CA GLY A 313 14.54 -3.56 -19.73
C GLY A 313 13.97 -3.63 -18.31
N GLU A 314 14.49 -4.53 -17.47
CA GLU A 314 14.09 -4.66 -16.07
C GLU A 314 14.33 -3.36 -15.29
N LEU A 315 15.48 -2.71 -15.46
CA LEU A 315 15.78 -1.45 -14.76
C LEU A 315 14.71 -0.38 -15.04
N LEU A 316 14.31 -0.24 -16.31
CA LEU A 316 13.28 0.71 -16.73
C LEU A 316 11.88 0.30 -16.23
N VAL A 317 11.56 -0.99 -16.29
CA VAL A 317 10.31 -1.55 -15.77
C VAL A 317 10.19 -1.28 -14.26
N PHE A 318 11.24 -1.49 -13.48
CA PHE A 318 11.26 -1.19 -12.04
C PHE A 318 11.28 0.31 -11.70
N ALA A 319 11.70 1.18 -12.63
CA ALA A 319 11.60 2.64 -12.44
C ALA A 319 10.15 3.16 -12.34
N THR A 320 9.15 2.30 -12.54
CA THR A 320 7.73 2.65 -12.43
C THR A 320 7.20 2.59 -10.99
N GLN A 321 7.92 1.97 -10.05
CA GLN A 321 7.41 1.67 -8.70
C GLN A 321 7.06 2.93 -7.88
N ALA A 322 7.92 3.93 -7.81
CA ALA A 322 7.56 5.16 -7.10
C ALA A 322 6.48 5.99 -7.85
N PRO A 323 6.58 6.20 -9.17
CA PRO A 323 5.55 6.94 -9.93
C PRO A 323 4.13 6.36 -9.83
N VAL A 324 3.95 5.04 -9.92
CA VAL A 324 2.61 4.42 -9.89
C VAL A 324 1.95 4.62 -8.53
N ASN A 325 2.73 4.52 -7.45
CA ASN A 325 2.25 4.70 -6.08
C ASN A 325 2.05 6.19 -5.74
N TYR A 326 2.87 7.09 -6.31
CA TYR A 326 2.62 8.53 -6.25
C TYR A 326 1.24 8.90 -6.81
N VAL A 327 0.88 8.37 -7.99
CA VAL A 327 -0.45 8.62 -8.58
C VAL A 327 -1.56 8.12 -7.66
N CYS A 328 -1.45 6.90 -7.10
CA CYS A 328 -2.43 6.36 -6.15
C CYS A 328 -2.67 7.28 -4.94
N LEU A 329 -1.63 7.95 -4.44
CA LEU A 329 -1.72 8.81 -3.25
C LEU A 329 -2.24 10.23 -3.56
N HIS A 330 -1.93 10.76 -4.74
CA HIS A 330 -2.20 12.16 -5.11
C HIS A 330 -3.47 12.36 -5.94
N CYS A 331 -4.03 11.30 -6.54
CA CYS A 331 -5.31 11.39 -7.25
C CYS A 331 -6.54 11.38 -6.32
N VAL A 332 -6.34 11.10 -5.03
CA VAL A 332 -7.41 11.00 -4.03
C VAL A 332 -7.20 12.00 -2.90
N THR A 333 -8.25 12.29 -2.14
CA THR A 333 -8.15 13.09 -0.93
C THR A 333 -7.33 12.37 0.15
N PRO A 334 -6.65 13.10 1.06
CA PRO A 334 -5.81 12.52 2.11
C PRO A 334 -6.50 11.39 2.92
N SER A 335 -7.77 11.57 3.28
CA SER A 335 -8.58 10.58 4.02
C SER A 335 -8.84 9.27 3.28
N LEU A 336 -8.65 9.24 1.95
CA LEU A 336 -8.82 8.05 1.10
C LEU A 336 -7.49 7.38 0.73
N ARG A 337 -6.33 7.96 1.06
CA ARG A 337 -5.02 7.42 0.66
C ARG A 337 -4.77 5.98 1.14
N PRO A 338 -5.03 5.61 2.41
CA PRO A 338 -4.87 4.22 2.82
C PRO A 338 -5.75 3.26 2.03
N LEU A 339 -6.98 3.67 1.71
CA LEU A 339 -7.90 2.86 0.94
C LEU A 339 -7.45 2.75 -0.52
N SER A 340 -6.99 3.83 -1.13
CA SER A 340 -6.40 3.82 -2.47
C SER A 340 -5.26 2.81 -2.58
N MET A 341 -4.33 2.81 -1.62
CA MET A 341 -3.22 1.84 -1.55
C MET A 341 -3.69 0.40 -1.33
N ALA A 342 -4.67 0.19 -0.45
CA ALA A 342 -5.23 -1.13 -0.20
C ALA A 342 -5.92 -1.69 -1.45
N ILE A 343 -6.74 -0.88 -2.13
CA ILE A 343 -7.52 -1.32 -3.28
C ILE A 343 -6.64 -1.51 -4.52
N SER A 344 -5.62 -0.66 -4.73
CA SER A 344 -4.65 -0.89 -5.81
C SER A 344 -3.89 -2.21 -5.60
N THR A 345 -3.43 -2.48 -4.36
CA THR A 345 -2.76 -3.73 -3.98
C THR A 345 -3.66 -4.95 -4.18
N VAL A 346 -4.92 -4.87 -3.73
CA VAL A 346 -5.90 -5.94 -3.94
C VAL A 346 -6.13 -6.19 -5.43
N ALA A 347 -6.23 -5.13 -6.24
CA ALA A 347 -6.48 -5.24 -7.67
C ALA A 347 -5.30 -5.88 -8.43
N ILE A 348 -4.07 -5.47 -8.16
CA ILE A 348 -2.89 -6.07 -8.82
C ILE A 348 -2.71 -7.55 -8.44
N HIS A 349 -3.14 -7.95 -7.25
CA HIS A 349 -3.06 -9.35 -6.85
C HIS A 349 -4.19 -10.19 -7.43
N ILE A 350 -5.43 -9.72 -7.40
CA ILE A 350 -6.58 -10.48 -7.92
C ILE A 350 -6.52 -10.61 -9.45
N PHE A 351 -6.11 -9.56 -10.16
CA PHE A 351 -6.18 -9.50 -11.62
C PHE A 351 -4.81 -9.54 -12.31
N GLY A 352 -3.73 -9.33 -11.57
CA GLY A 352 -2.36 -9.28 -12.10
C GLY A 352 -1.58 -10.54 -11.79
N ASP A 353 -0.77 -10.52 -10.73
CA ASP A 353 0.31 -11.49 -10.50
C ASP A 353 -0.15 -12.91 -10.09
N VAL A 354 -1.21 -13.04 -9.27
CA VAL A 354 -1.73 -14.35 -8.85
C VAL A 354 -2.30 -15.15 -10.02
N PRO A 355 -3.20 -14.61 -10.87
CA PRO A 355 -3.73 -15.38 -11.99
C PRO A 355 -2.73 -15.55 -13.14
N SER A 356 -1.69 -14.71 -13.25
CA SER A 356 -0.81 -14.73 -14.42
C SER A 356 0.00 -16.03 -14.54
N SER A 357 0.50 -16.58 -13.44
CA SER A 357 1.27 -17.83 -13.46
C SER A 357 0.48 -19.03 -14.00
N PRO A 358 -0.73 -19.38 -13.50
CA PRO A 358 -1.50 -20.48 -14.07
C PRO A 358 -1.98 -20.19 -15.51
N LEU A 359 -2.35 -18.94 -15.82
CA LEU A 359 -2.78 -18.58 -17.18
C LEU A 359 -1.65 -18.71 -18.21
N VAL A 360 -0.44 -18.26 -17.87
CA VAL A 360 0.75 -18.41 -18.72
C VAL A 360 1.16 -19.88 -18.81
N GLY A 361 0.98 -20.68 -17.76
CA GLY A 361 1.17 -22.13 -17.81
C GLY A 361 0.27 -22.80 -18.84
N VAL A 362 -1.05 -22.54 -18.78
CA VAL A 362 -2.01 -23.06 -19.76
C VAL A 362 -1.66 -22.58 -21.17
N PHE A 363 -1.33 -21.30 -21.34
CA PHE A 363 -0.93 -20.76 -22.64
C PHE A 363 0.34 -21.43 -23.18
N GLN A 364 1.34 -21.66 -22.32
CA GLN A 364 2.57 -22.37 -22.66
C GLN A 364 2.30 -23.81 -23.09
N ASP A 365 1.37 -24.51 -22.46
CA ASP A 365 1.01 -25.89 -22.85
C ASP A 365 0.41 -25.95 -24.26
N HIS A 366 -0.33 -24.91 -24.68
CA HIS A 366 -0.88 -24.81 -26.03
C HIS A 366 0.16 -24.39 -27.08
N VAL A 367 1.03 -23.42 -26.75
CA VAL A 367 2.04 -22.89 -27.67
C VAL A 367 3.26 -23.81 -27.78
N ASN A 368 3.58 -24.53 -26.71
CA ASN A 368 4.71 -25.42 -26.53
C ASN A 368 6.06 -24.82 -27.01
N ASN A 369 6.24 -23.52 -26.81
CA ASN A 369 7.46 -22.81 -27.22
C ASN A 369 7.71 -21.62 -26.29
N TRP A 370 8.71 -21.78 -25.42
CA TRP A 370 9.04 -20.79 -24.40
C TRP A 370 9.40 -19.41 -24.96
N ARG A 371 10.02 -19.35 -26.15
CA ARG A 371 10.38 -18.07 -26.76
C ARG A 371 9.15 -17.32 -27.24
N LYS A 372 8.21 -18.01 -27.91
CA LYS A 372 6.92 -17.40 -28.31
C LYS A 372 6.12 -16.97 -27.09
N THR A 373 6.06 -17.82 -26.06
CA THR A 373 5.37 -17.52 -24.81
C THR A 373 5.93 -16.29 -24.12
N ALA A 374 7.26 -16.19 -23.97
CA ALA A 374 7.90 -15.01 -23.39
C ALA A 374 7.65 -13.73 -24.22
N LEU A 375 7.67 -13.80 -25.55
CA LEU A 375 7.39 -12.65 -26.40
C LEU A 375 5.93 -12.18 -26.29
N VAL A 376 4.96 -13.11 -26.26
CA VAL A 376 3.54 -12.76 -26.05
C VAL A 376 3.34 -12.15 -24.66
N LEU A 377 3.93 -12.77 -23.64
CA LEU A 377 3.87 -12.26 -22.27
C LEU A 377 4.49 -10.85 -22.16
N THR A 378 5.68 -10.63 -22.72
CA THR A 378 6.35 -9.33 -22.72
C THR A 378 5.53 -8.26 -23.44
N SER A 379 4.80 -8.64 -24.50
CA SER A 379 3.98 -7.70 -25.26
C SER A 379 2.91 -7.01 -24.41
N ILE A 380 2.48 -7.62 -23.31
CA ILE A 380 1.50 -7.02 -22.37
C ILE A 380 2.07 -5.75 -21.72
N PHE A 381 3.39 -5.57 -21.61
CA PHE A 381 3.96 -4.29 -21.16
C PHE A 381 3.64 -3.13 -22.13
N PHE A 382 3.52 -3.38 -23.44
CA PHE A 382 3.07 -2.34 -24.37
C PHE A 382 1.62 -1.93 -24.09
N LEU A 383 0.77 -2.87 -23.69
CA LEU A 383 -0.59 -2.57 -23.23
C LEU A 383 -0.57 -1.72 -21.96
N ALA A 384 0.24 -2.07 -20.97
CA ALA A 384 0.41 -1.28 -19.74
C ALA A 384 0.89 0.15 -20.05
N ALA A 385 1.88 0.30 -20.92
CA ALA A 385 2.37 1.59 -21.38
C ALA A 385 1.27 2.39 -22.11
N GLY A 386 0.48 1.76 -22.98
CA GLY A 386 -0.64 2.38 -23.67
C GLY A 386 -1.75 2.86 -22.72
N ILE A 387 -2.04 2.10 -21.65
CA ILE A 387 -3.00 2.52 -20.62
C ILE A 387 -2.46 3.75 -19.86
N TRP A 388 -1.20 3.73 -19.44
CA TRP A 388 -0.60 4.89 -18.76
C TRP A 388 -0.43 6.11 -19.67
N PHE A 389 -0.29 5.92 -20.98
CA PHE A 389 -0.33 7.01 -21.96
C PHE A 389 -1.66 7.77 -21.93
N ILE A 390 -2.80 7.07 -21.82
CA ILE A 390 -4.13 7.70 -21.66
C ILE A 390 -4.15 8.59 -20.42
N GLY A 391 -3.50 8.15 -19.34
CA GLY A 391 -3.39 8.89 -18.08
C GLY A 391 -2.76 10.29 -18.20
N ILE A 392 -1.89 10.50 -19.20
CA ILE A 392 -1.24 11.81 -19.45
C ILE A 392 -2.27 12.89 -19.78
N PHE A 393 -3.38 12.53 -20.43
CA PHE A 393 -4.39 13.46 -20.92
C PHE A 393 -5.59 13.60 -19.98
N LEU A 394 -5.64 12.84 -18.89
CA LEU A 394 -6.71 12.95 -17.91
C LEU A 394 -6.60 14.27 -17.15
N LYS A 395 -7.75 14.92 -16.95
CA LYS A 395 -7.86 16.10 -16.12
C LYS A 395 -7.64 15.71 -14.66
N SER A 396 -6.39 15.75 -14.23
CA SER A 396 -6.01 15.48 -12.85
C SER A 396 -6.10 16.76 -12.03
N VAL A 397 -6.81 16.69 -10.90
CA VAL A 397 -6.72 17.70 -9.85
C VAL A 397 -5.81 17.09 -8.79
N ASP A 398 -4.72 17.79 -8.45
CA ASP A 398 -3.90 17.40 -7.32
C ASP A 398 -4.69 17.69 -6.04
N ARG A 399 -5.26 16.63 -5.45
CA ARG A 399 -6.09 16.72 -4.24
C ARG A 399 -5.26 16.68 -2.96
N PHE A 400 -3.93 16.78 -3.05
CA PHE A 400 -3.03 16.67 -1.91
C PHE A 400 -3.35 17.66 -0.78
N LYS A 401 -3.87 18.85 -1.11
CA LYS A 401 -4.14 19.95 -0.17
C LYS A 401 -5.61 20.16 0.21
N GLU A 402 -6.57 19.43 -0.36
CA GLU A 402 -8.01 19.74 -0.22
C GLU A 402 -8.50 19.75 1.26
N ASP A 403 -7.96 18.92 2.15
CA ASP A 403 -8.38 18.88 3.56
C ASP A 403 -7.74 19.98 4.45
N SER A 404 -6.73 20.71 3.94
CA SER A 404 -6.03 21.76 4.71
C SER A 404 -6.68 23.15 4.62
N VAL A 405 -7.68 23.32 3.76
CA VAL A 405 -8.37 24.61 3.52
C VAL A 405 -9.66 24.72 4.33
N THR A 406 -10.25 23.61 4.77
CA THR A 406 -11.60 23.60 5.37
C THR A 406 -11.59 23.55 6.91
N GLN A 407 -10.43 23.48 7.57
CA GLN A 407 -10.35 23.47 9.04
C GLN A 407 -9.26 24.41 9.57
N ALA A 408 -9.73 25.43 10.32
CA ALA A 408 -9.05 26.33 11.26
C ALA A 408 -8.63 27.75 10.78
N PRO A 409 -9.02 28.80 11.54
CA PRO A 409 -8.53 30.17 11.36
C PRO A 409 -7.05 30.26 11.73
N THR A 410 -6.42 31.33 11.25
CA THR A 410 -4.99 31.59 11.03
C THR A 410 -4.04 31.49 12.24
N THR A 411 -4.48 31.03 13.41
CA THR A 411 -3.73 31.16 14.67
C THR A 411 -3.06 29.86 15.15
N GLU A 412 -3.43 28.68 14.63
CA GLU A 412 -2.93 27.38 15.12
C GLU A 412 -1.79 26.76 14.30
N LYS A 413 -1.29 27.47 13.26
CA LYS A 413 -0.19 27.01 12.40
C LYS A 413 1.20 27.06 13.07
N ALA A 414 1.31 27.57 14.29
CA ALA A 414 2.61 27.77 14.95
C ALA A 414 3.26 26.49 15.51
N ASN A 415 2.50 25.41 15.75
CA ASN A 415 2.99 24.25 16.51
C ASN A 415 3.22 22.95 15.71
N LEU A 416 2.96 22.92 14.40
CA LEU A 416 3.24 21.76 13.55
C LEU A 416 4.46 22.03 12.67
N LYS A 417 5.66 21.90 13.25
CA LYS A 417 6.90 21.94 12.48
C LYS A 417 7.14 20.55 11.85
N PRO A 418 7.24 20.41 10.52
CA PRO A 418 7.64 19.16 9.89
C PRO A 418 9.03 18.77 10.40
N LEU A 419 9.22 17.49 10.76
CA LEU A 419 10.47 16.97 11.35
C LEU A 419 11.73 17.17 10.49
N LEU A 420 11.59 17.55 9.21
CA LEU A 420 12.69 17.63 8.24
C LEU A 420 12.87 18.98 7.54
N ASP A 421 12.12 20.03 7.92
CA ASP A 421 12.41 21.38 7.41
C ASP A 421 13.54 22.03 8.24
N GLY A 422 14.77 21.73 7.79
CA GLY A 422 16.00 22.36 8.24
C GLY A 422 16.04 23.85 7.92
N ASN A 423 16.22 24.63 8.99
CA ASN A 423 16.44 26.06 9.09
C ASN A 423 17.21 26.68 7.89
N ARG A 424 16.50 27.31 6.93
CA ARG A 424 17.11 28.09 5.82
C ARG A 424 17.11 29.61 6.02
N ASN A 425 16.66 30.12 7.17
CA ASN A 425 16.53 31.56 7.40
C ASN A 425 17.62 32.19 8.29
N ALA A 426 18.81 31.60 8.38
CA ALA A 426 19.89 32.10 9.24
C ALA A 426 21.14 32.64 8.50
N VAL A 427 21.08 32.94 7.20
CA VAL A 427 22.27 33.42 6.44
C VAL A 427 22.01 34.70 5.62
N ALA A 428 21.00 35.49 5.95
CA ALA A 428 20.80 36.79 5.31
C ALA A 428 20.47 37.87 6.34
N GLY A 429 21.49 38.62 6.77
CA GLY A 429 21.31 39.85 7.54
C GLY A 429 22.32 40.08 8.64
N SER A 430 23.56 40.42 8.30
CA SER A 430 24.43 41.29 9.12
C SER A 430 25.71 41.64 8.36
N VAL A 431 25.57 42.51 7.35
CA VAL A 431 26.66 43.37 6.90
C VAL A 431 26.05 44.74 6.63
N ASN A 432 26.14 45.64 7.61
CA ASN A 432 26.36 47.08 7.51
C ASN A 432 25.99 47.79 8.84
N GLU A 433 26.79 48.82 9.16
CA GLU A 433 26.82 49.68 10.38
C GLU A 433 27.58 49.04 11.56
N VAL A 434 28.70 49.57 12.08
CA VAL A 434 29.36 50.90 12.07
C VAL A 434 30.86 50.73 11.85
#